data_AF-A0A2G9UKS1-F1
#
_entry.id   AF-A0A2G9UKS1-F1
#
_cell.length_a   1.000
_cell.length_b   1.000
_cell.length_c   1.000
_cell.angle_alpha   90.00
_cell.angle_beta   90.00
_cell.angle_gamma   90.00
#
_symmetry.space_group_name_H-M   'P 1'
#
loop_
_entity.id
_entity.type
_entity.pdbx_description
1 polymer ?
#
loop_
_entity_poly.entity_id
_entity_poly.type
_entity_poly.pdbx_seq_one_letter_code
_entity_poly.pdbx_strand_id
1 'polypeptide(L)'
;MPEFGSISCSSAFLFDDPSIDEELVNLGKNGYNHIVVFPLYPHFSCARSGFLLNEVGRVLQKFTIPATVDDREVLCERIVPKSSSSFHVSALHRWSNHPIVSEYWLDILQKHRDDVGGVVFCAPSIRGYSSETYRRSVWSTCERIMAGLDDSYPWRLSFFNAWDQWNLPLRQSVKDQV
;
A
#
# COMPACT_ATOMS: atom_id res chain seq x y z
N MET A 1 -6.32 -14.38 -28.04
CA MET A 1 -6.96 -13.40 -27.13
C MET A 1 -6.03 -13.18 -25.95
N PRO A 2 -5.82 -11.94 -25.46
CA PRO A 2 -5.14 -11.72 -24.19
C PRO A 2 -5.95 -12.38 -23.06
N GLU A 3 -5.25 -12.99 -22.11
CA GLU A 3 -5.82 -13.80 -21.01
C GLU A 3 -6.81 -13.01 -20.13
N PHE A 4 -6.55 -11.73 -19.90
CA PHE A 4 -7.30 -10.88 -18.96
C PHE A 4 -8.28 -9.90 -19.62
N GLY A 5 -8.49 -9.99 -20.94
CA GLY A 5 -9.35 -9.05 -21.65
C GLY A 5 -8.90 -7.59 -21.50
N SER A 6 -9.86 -6.67 -21.37
CA SER A 6 -9.58 -5.24 -21.17
C SER A 6 -9.27 -4.92 -19.71
N ILE A 7 -8.15 -4.22 -19.47
CA ILE A 7 -7.75 -3.75 -18.15
C ILE A 7 -7.97 -2.24 -18.08
N SER A 8 -8.62 -1.78 -17.02
CA SER A 8 -8.80 -0.37 -16.69
C SER A 8 -8.19 -0.07 -15.32
N CYS A 9 -7.56 1.10 -15.19
CA CYS A 9 -7.06 1.60 -13.92
C CYS A 9 -7.99 2.68 -13.38
N SER A 10 -8.25 2.64 -12.08
CA SER A 10 -8.89 3.74 -11.36
C SER A 10 -8.12 4.07 -10.09
N SER A 11 -8.23 5.30 -9.64
CA SER A 11 -7.63 5.80 -8.40
C SER A 11 -8.73 6.11 -7.41
N ALA A 12 -8.50 5.81 -6.13
CA ALA A 12 -9.39 6.19 -5.06
C ALA A 12 -8.60 6.63 -3.83
N PHE A 13 -9.11 7.64 -3.13
CA PHE A 13 -8.41 8.28 -2.03
C PHE A 13 -9.19 8.17 -0.72
N LEU A 14 -8.45 8.16 0.39
CA LEU A 14 -9.04 8.05 1.72
C LEU A 14 -9.58 9.39 2.24
N PHE A 15 -8.95 10.49 1.85
CA PHE A 15 -9.24 11.84 2.36
C PHE A 15 -9.45 12.86 1.23
N ASP A 16 -9.59 12.38 -0.01
CA ASP A 16 -9.69 13.21 -1.20
C ASP A 16 -10.64 12.53 -2.21
N ASP A 17 -10.94 13.22 -3.30
CA ASP A 17 -11.80 12.74 -4.38
C ASP A 17 -10.99 12.12 -5.55
N PRO A 18 -11.50 11.08 -6.22
CA PRO A 18 -12.69 10.32 -5.84
C PRO A 18 -12.45 9.46 -4.59
N SER A 19 -13.45 9.41 -3.72
CA SER A 19 -13.37 8.64 -2.49
C SER A 19 -13.39 7.12 -2.75
N ILE A 20 -12.82 6.34 -1.82
CA ILE A 20 -12.91 4.86 -1.86
C ILE A 20 -14.37 4.37 -1.95
N ASP A 21 -15.30 5.05 -1.28
CA ASP A 21 -16.72 4.66 -1.27
C ASP A 21 -17.36 4.82 -2.65
N GLU A 22 -17.24 6.03 -3.21
CA GLU A 22 -17.81 6.36 -4.51
C GLU A 22 -17.21 5.49 -5.62
N GLU A 23 -15.89 5.37 -5.65
CA GLU A 23 -15.21 4.67 -6.73
C GLU A 23 -15.52 3.17 -6.72
N LEU A 24 -15.52 2.51 -5.55
CA LEU A 24 -15.85 1.09 -5.46
C LEU A 24 -17.30 0.80 -5.87
N VAL A 25 -18.24 1.69 -5.51
CA VAL A 25 -19.65 1.54 -5.92
C VAL A 25 -19.77 1.70 -7.44
N ASN A 26 -19.04 2.65 -8.04
CA ASN A 26 -19.03 2.85 -9.49
C ASN A 26 -18.45 1.61 -10.21
N LEU A 27 -17.29 1.12 -9.76
CA LEU A 27 -16.68 -0.08 -10.31
C LEU A 27 -17.61 -1.30 -10.19
N GLY A 28 -18.23 -1.52 -9.03
CA GLY A 28 -19.13 -2.66 -8.82
C GLY A 28 -20.37 -2.64 -9.72
N LYS A 29 -20.82 -1.46 -10.18
CA LYS A 29 -21.98 -1.31 -11.09
C LYS A 29 -21.61 -1.36 -12.57
N ASN A 30 -20.35 -1.13 -12.92
CA ASN A 30 -19.89 -1.03 -14.31
C ASN A 30 -19.59 -2.38 -14.97
N GLY A 31 -19.96 -3.50 -14.34
CA GLY A 31 -19.85 -4.83 -14.94
C GLY A 31 -18.43 -5.40 -15.02
N TYR A 32 -17.49 -4.88 -14.22
CA TYR A 32 -16.19 -5.52 -14.05
C TYR A 32 -16.37 -6.91 -13.44
N ASN A 33 -15.63 -7.89 -13.95
CA ASN A 33 -15.63 -9.26 -13.43
C ASN A 33 -14.59 -9.47 -12.32
N HIS A 34 -13.55 -8.65 -12.27
CA HIS A 34 -12.47 -8.75 -11.29
C HIS A 34 -11.93 -7.36 -10.94
N ILE A 35 -12.00 -7.01 -9.65
CA ILE A 35 -11.42 -5.80 -9.06
C ILE A 35 -10.15 -6.18 -8.29
N VAL A 36 -9.02 -5.57 -8.67
CA VAL A 36 -7.75 -5.73 -7.96
C VAL A 36 -7.46 -4.47 -7.15
N VAL A 37 -7.38 -4.62 -5.84
CA VAL A 37 -7.09 -3.52 -4.91
C VAL A 37 -5.57 -3.42 -4.72
N PHE A 38 -5.00 -2.29 -5.11
CA PHE A 38 -3.55 -2.06 -5.11
C PHE A 38 -3.18 -0.79 -4.33
N PRO A 39 -2.92 -0.91 -3.01
CA PRO A 39 -2.37 0.20 -2.25
C PRO A 39 -1.01 0.64 -2.81
N LEU A 40 -0.85 1.93 -3.09
CA LEU A 40 0.37 2.51 -3.67
C LEU A 40 1.54 2.63 -2.68
N TYR A 41 1.44 2.02 -1.50
CA TYR A 41 2.55 1.90 -0.55
C TYR A 41 3.25 0.55 -0.76
N PRO A 42 4.49 0.51 -1.29
CA PRO A 42 5.20 -0.75 -1.56
C PRO A 42 5.41 -1.57 -0.28
N HIS A 43 5.72 -0.88 0.80
CA HIS A 43 5.99 -1.44 2.11
C HIS A 43 4.70 -1.54 2.92
N PHE A 44 4.30 -2.77 3.24
CA PHE A 44 3.11 -3.00 4.03
C PHE A 44 3.29 -2.47 5.46
N SER A 45 2.25 -1.79 5.93
CA SER A 45 2.05 -1.38 7.31
C SER A 45 0.56 -1.46 7.60
N CYS A 46 0.19 -1.95 8.79
CA CYS A 46 -1.21 -1.98 9.22
C CYS A 46 -1.83 -0.56 9.25
N ALA A 47 -1.06 0.46 9.60
CA ALA A 47 -1.52 1.85 9.65
C ALA A 47 -1.63 2.52 8.27
N ARG A 48 -1.17 1.86 7.20
CA ARG A 48 -1.18 2.37 5.82
C ARG A 48 -1.97 1.42 4.93
N SER A 49 -1.30 0.51 4.22
CA SER A 49 -1.94 -0.46 3.31
C SER A 49 -3.00 -1.29 4.03
N GLY A 50 -2.75 -1.74 5.26
CA GLY A 50 -3.75 -2.50 6.02
C GLY A 50 -5.02 -1.70 6.30
N PHE A 51 -4.89 -0.43 6.69
CA PHE A 51 -6.02 0.46 6.91
C PHE A 51 -6.82 0.67 5.62
N LEU A 52 -6.16 0.94 4.50
CA LEU A 52 -6.83 1.09 3.19
C LEU A 52 -7.60 -0.18 2.79
N LEU A 53 -7.00 -1.36 2.99
CA LEU A 53 -7.65 -2.63 2.67
C LEU A 53 -8.86 -2.90 3.56
N ASN A 54 -8.78 -2.54 4.85
CA ASN A 54 -9.92 -2.62 5.76
C ASN A 54 -11.05 -1.69 5.32
N GLU A 55 -10.72 -0.47 4.89
CA GLU A 55 -11.71 0.50 4.41
C GLU A 55 -12.40 0.02 3.13
N VAL A 56 -11.64 -0.53 2.19
CA VAL A 56 -12.19 -1.19 0.99
C VAL A 56 -13.11 -2.34 1.38
N GLY A 57 -12.70 -3.21 2.30
CA GLY A 57 -13.52 -4.30 2.80
C GLY A 57 -14.83 -3.82 3.42
N ARG A 58 -14.76 -2.77 4.24
CA ARG A 58 -15.92 -2.12 4.88
C ARG A 58 -16.89 -1.55 3.84
N VAL A 59 -16.39 -0.84 2.83
CA VAL A 59 -17.21 -0.29 1.74
C VAL A 59 -17.88 -1.40 0.95
N LEU A 60 -17.14 -2.44 0.56
CA LEU A 60 -17.72 -3.58 -0.16
C LEU A 60 -18.87 -4.22 0.62
N GLN A 61 -18.75 -4.35 1.94
CA GLN A 61 -19.83 -4.88 2.79
C GLN A 61 -21.09 -3.99 2.81
N LYS A 62 -21.01 -2.70 2.48
CA LYS A 62 -22.19 -1.81 2.47
C LYS A 62 -23.13 -2.09 1.29
N PHE A 63 -22.58 -2.43 0.13
CA PHE A 63 -23.35 -2.51 -1.12
C PHE A 63 -23.28 -3.87 -1.82
N THR A 64 -22.48 -4.81 -1.31
CA THR A 64 -22.39 -6.18 -1.85
C THR A 64 -22.65 -7.22 -0.77
N ILE A 65 -23.02 -8.41 -1.23
CA ILE A 65 -23.09 -9.63 -0.42
C ILE A 65 -22.08 -10.67 -0.94
N PRO A 66 -21.56 -11.58 -0.10
CA PRO A 66 -20.77 -12.71 -0.58
C PRO A 66 -21.56 -13.56 -1.57
N ALA A 67 -20.91 -14.06 -2.62
CA ALA A 67 -21.50 -15.11 -3.45
C ALA A 67 -21.55 -16.43 -2.69
N THR A 68 -22.58 -17.24 -2.91
CA THR A 68 -22.71 -18.57 -2.28
C THR A 68 -22.90 -19.66 -3.32
N VAL A 69 -22.28 -20.82 -3.08
CA VAL A 69 -22.47 -22.08 -3.83
C VAL A 69 -22.69 -23.18 -2.80
N ASP A 70 -23.80 -23.92 -2.91
CA ASP A 70 -24.20 -24.96 -1.94
C ASP A 70 -24.20 -24.45 -0.48
N ASP A 71 -24.78 -23.27 -0.25
CA ASP A 71 -24.82 -22.57 1.04
C ASP A 71 -23.46 -22.22 1.66
N ARG A 72 -22.37 -22.28 0.87
CA ARG A 72 -21.03 -21.87 1.29
C ARG A 72 -20.60 -20.61 0.57
N GLU A 73 -20.06 -19.66 1.32
CA GLU A 73 -19.49 -18.44 0.74
C GLU A 73 -18.31 -18.80 -0.19
N VAL A 74 -18.35 -18.27 -1.41
CA VAL A 74 -17.23 -18.34 -2.33
C VAL A 74 -16.27 -17.22 -1.96
N LEU A 75 -15.03 -17.60 -1.65
CA LEU A 75 -14.01 -16.67 -1.21
C LEU A 75 -13.80 -15.57 -2.26
N CYS A 76 -13.74 -14.32 -1.82
CA CYS A 76 -13.46 -13.15 -2.65
C CYS A 76 -14.50 -12.83 -3.75
N GLU A 77 -15.57 -13.60 -3.87
CA GLU A 77 -16.65 -13.31 -4.83
C GLU A 77 -17.75 -12.46 -4.18
N ARG A 78 -18.16 -11.41 -4.89
CA ARG A 78 -19.17 -10.45 -4.44
C ARG A 78 -20.30 -10.32 -5.44
N ILE A 79 -21.51 -10.12 -4.94
CA ILE A 79 -22.71 -9.86 -5.74
C ILE A 79 -23.28 -8.50 -5.33
N VAL A 80 -23.63 -7.68 -6.31
CA VAL A 80 -24.37 -6.44 -6.08
C VAL A 80 -25.87 -6.77 -6.06
N PRO A 81 -26.57 -6.64 -4.91
CA PRO A 81 -27.98 -7.01 -4.81
C PRO A 81 -28.85 -6.24 -5.80
N LYS A 82 -29.90 -6.90 -6.30
CA LYS A 82 -30.83 -6.33 -7.30
C LYS A 82 -30.16 -5.94 -8.63
N SER A 83 -29.01 -6.51 -8.93
CA SER A 83 -28.34 -6.39 -10.22
C SER A 83 -27.87 -7.76 -10.70
N SER A 84 -27.50 -7.86 -11.97
CA SER A 84 -26.83 -9.03 -12.54
C SER A 84 -25.30 -8.98 -12.35
N SER A 85 -24.77 -8.01 -11.60
CA SER A 85 -23.33 -7.80 -11.45
C SER A 85 -22.77 -8.64 -10.30
N SER A 86 -21.76 -9.42 -10.63
CA SER A 86 -20.92 -10.17 -9.67
C SER A 86 -19.46 -10.03 -10.07
N PHE A 87 -18.58 -9.99 -9.08
CA PHE A 87 -17.15 -9.79 -9.33
C PHE A 87 -16.26 -10.42 -8.26
N HIS A 88 -15.08 -10.84 -8.71
CA HIS A 88 -13.99 -11.26 -7.85
C HIS A 88 -13.25 -10.05 -7.29
N VAL A 89 -12.80 -10.12 -6.04
CA VAL A 89 -11.98 -9.09 -5.40
C VAL A 89 -10.68 -9.69 -4.88
N SER A 90 -9.56 -9.24 -5.40
CA SER A 90 -8.23 -9.58 -4.87
C SER A 90 -7.47 -8.33 -4.46
N ALA A 91 -6.43 -8.51 -3.64
CA ALA A 91 -5.63 -7.40 -3.15
C ALA A 91 -4.13 -7.72 -3.19
N LEU A 92 -3.34 -6.77 -3.69
CA LEU A 92 -1.89 -6.81 -3.61
C LEU A 92 -1.43 -5.93 -2.46
N HIS A 93 -1.41 -6.52 -1.26
CA HIS A 93 -1.15 -5.79 -0.01
C HIS A 93 0.31 -5.32 0.14
N ARG A 94 1.26 -5.95 -0.55
CA ARG A 94 2.70 -5.62 -0.48
C ARG A 94 3.38 -5.87 -1.82
N TRP A 95 4.30 -4.99 -2.18
CA TRP A 95 5.06 -5.09 -3.43
C TRP A 95 6.46 -4.48 -3.33
N SER A 96 6.99 -4.35 -2.10
CA SER A 96 8.31 -3.78 -1.81
C SER A 96 9.48 -4.52 -2.47
N ASN A 97 9.30 -5.79 -2.83
CA ASN A 97 10.31 -6.59 -3.53
C ASN A 97 10.19 -6.54 -5.06
N HIS A 98 9.22 -5.80 -5.61
CA HIS A 98 9.11 -5.64 -7.05
C HIS A 98 10.29 -4.80 -7.57
N PRO A 99 10.99 -5.21 -8.65
CA PRO A 99 12.20 -4.54 -9.13
C PRO A 99 12.04 -3.04 -9.37
N ILE A 100 10.87 -2.63 -9.90
CA ILE A 100 10.53 -1.22 -10.15
C ILE A 100 10.76 -0.30 -8.95
N VAL A 101 10.59 -0.80 -7.71
CA VAL A 101 10.77 0.00 -6.49
C VAL A 101 12.23 0.38 -6.34
N SER A 102 13.16 -0.55 -6.57
CA SER A 102 14.60 -0.28 -6.48
C SER A 102 15.15 0.37 -7.75
N GLU A 103 14.72 -0.08 -8.94
CA GLU A 103 15.21 0.42 -10.23
C GLU A 103 14.92 1.91 -10.41
N TYR A 104 13.72 2.36 -10.04
CA TYR A 104 13.37 3.78 -10.11
C TYR A 104 14.35 4.68 -9.32
N TRP A 105 14.68 4.29 -8.08
CA TRP A 105 15.62 5.05 -7.26
C TRP A 105 17.06 4.90 -7.73
N LEU A 106 17.43 3.72 -8.23
CA LEU A 106 18.74 3.47 -8.81
C LEU A 106 18.99 4.41 -10.00
N ASP A 107 18.03 4.50 -10.92
CA ASP A 107 18.10 5.39 -12.09
C ASP A 107 18.25 6.87 -11.70
N ILE A 108 17.61 7.30 -10.61
CA ILE A 108 17.74 8.67 -10.09
C ILE A 108 19.15 8.88 -9.52
N LEU A 109 19.61 7.98 -8.66
CA LEU A 109 20.90 8.12 -7.98
C LEU A 109 22.08 8.02 -8.95
N GLN A 110 21.98 7.18 -9.97
CA GLN A 110 23.01 7.07 -11.01
C GLN A 110 23.19 8.38 -11.78
N LYS A 111 22.12 9.13 -12.04
CA LYS A 111 22.20 10.44 -12.72
C LYS A 111 22.89 11.52 -11.90
N HIS A 112 22.92 11.36 -10.58
CA HIS A 112 23.53 12.29 -9.64
C HIS A 112 24.83 11.74 -9.03
N ARG A 113 25.43 10.72 -9.67
CA ARG A 113 26.56 9.97 -9.12
C ARG A 113 27.75 10.85 -8.75
N ASP A 114 28.05 11.84 -9.58
CA ASP A 114 29.20 12.72 -9.37
C ASP A 114 28.87 13.92 -8.46
N ASP A 115 27.59 14.13 -8.14
CA ASP A 115 27.10 15.28 -7.36
C ASP A 115 26.86 14.96 -5.88
N VAL A 116 26.75 13.67 -5.51
CA VAL A 116 26.37 13.24 -4.16
C VAL A 116 27.51 12.53 -3.44
N GLY A 117 27.81 12.99 -2.22
CA GLY A 117 28.80 12.34 -1.33
C GLY A 117 28.23 11.23 -0.44
N GLY A 118 26.90 11.03 -0.44
CA GLY A 118 26.22 10.09 0.43
C GLY A 118 24.70 10.11 0.24
N VAL A 119 24.02 9.05 0.69
CA VAL A 119 22.57 8.88 0.53
C VAL A 119 21.89 8.76 1.88
N VAL A 120 20.88 9.61 2.13
CA VAL A 120 19.98 9.46 3.29
C VAL A 120 18.60 9.10 2.78
N PHE A 121 18.21 7.84 2.97
CA PHE A 121 16.84 7.42 2.72
C PHE A 121 15.95 7.90 3.85
N CYS A 122 14.82 8.51 3.52
CA CYS A 122 13.85 9.00 4.49
C CYS A 122 12.50 8.32 4.27
N ALA A 123 12.00 7.61 5.27
CA ALA A 123 10.69 6.96 5.22
C ALA A 123 9.77 7.44 6.36
N PRO A 124 8.44 7.39 6.20
CA PRO A 124 7.53 7.70 7.29
C PRO A 124 7.74 6.79 8.50
N SER A 125 7.76 7.36 9.70
CA SER A 125 7.75 6.62 10.95
C SER A 125 6.35 6.09 11.20
N ILE A 126 6.24 4.77 11.31
CA ILE A 126 4.98 4.07 11.60
C ILE A 126 5.03 3.60 13.05
N ARG A 127 4.01 3.99 13.83
CA ARG A 127 3.83 3.54 15.21
C ARG A 127 2.83 2.38 15.27
N GLY A 128 2.95 1.54 16.30
CA GLY A 128 2.00 0.47 16.58
C GLY A 128 2.36 -0.88 15.94
N TYR A 129 1.34 -1.72 15.76
CA TYR A 129 1.51 -3.11 15.32
C TYR A 129 2.19 -3.20 13.94
N SER A 130 3.08 -4.18 13.77
CA SER A 130 3.87 -4.44 12.54
C SER A 130 4.90 -3.37 12.13
N SER A 131 5.15 -2.35 12.97
CA SER A 131 6.11 -1.28 12.66
C SER A 131 7.52 -1.80 12.37
N GLU A 132 7.99 -2.80 13.13
CA GLU A 132 9.30 -3.41 12.91
C GLU A 132 9.40 -4.13 11.56
N THR A 133 8.36 -4.84 11.15
CA THR A 133 8.30 -5.49 9.83
C THR A 133 8.32 -4.47 8.70
N TYR A 134 7.60 -3.35 8.85
CA TYR A 134 7.66 -2.24 7.92
C TYR A 134 9.09 -1.67 7.82
N ARG A 135 9.73 -1.39 8.95
CA ARG A 135 11.11 -0.85 9.00
C ARG A 135 12.10 -1.77 8.30
N ARG A 136 12.02 -3.08 8.55
CA ARG A 136 12.85 -4.09 7.87
C ARG A 136 12.58 -4.14 6.36
N SER A 137 11.32 -4.02 5.94
CA SER A 137 10.99 -3.99 4.52
C SER A 137 11.55 -2.76 3.80
N VAL A 138 11.51 -1.59 4.46
CA VAL A 138 12.12 -0.35 3.94
C VAL A 138 13.63 -0.52 3.86
N TRP A 139 14.26 -0.98 4.94
CA TRP A 139 15.70 -1.26 4.99
C TRP A 139 16.14 -2.17 3.85
N SER A 140 15.44 -3.30 3.64
CA SER A 140 15.75 -4.25 2.57
C SER A 140 15.66 -3.63 1.16
N THR A 141 14.80 -2.63 0.96
CA THR A 141 14.73 -1.91 -0.32
C THR A 141 15.90 -0.94 -0.47
N CYS A 142 16.29 -0.24 0.59
CA CYS A 142 17.50 0.58 0.60
C CYS A 142 18.74 -0.29 0.29
N GLU A 143 18.88 -1.45 0.92
CA GLU A 143 19.97 -2.40 0.63
C GLU A 143 19.99 -2.82 -0.85
N ARG A 144 18.84 -3.13 -1.45
CA ARG A 144 18.77 -3.44 -2.89
C ARG A 144 19.23 -2.29 -3.78
N ILE A 145 18.81 -1.06 -3.44
CA ILE A 145 19.21 0.14 -4.19
C ILE A 145 20.72 0.34 -4.09
N MET A 146 21.28 0.22 -2.88
CA MET A 146 22.71 0.43 -2.64
C MET A 146 23.58 -0.67 -3.24
N ALA A 147 23.12 -1.92 -3.19
CA ALA A 147 23.76 -3.02 -3.89
C ALA A 147 23.80 -2.79 -5.42
N GLY A 148 22.75 -2.19 -5.99
CA GLY A 148 22.72 -1.79 -7.40
C GLY A 148 23.68 -0.63 -7.75
N LEU A 149 24.19 0.09 -6.74
CA LEU A 149 25.21 1.13 -6.87
C LEU A 149 26.61 0.62 -6.49
N ASP A 150 26.81 -0.69 -6.41
CA ASP A 150 28.06 -1.32 -5.96
C ASP A 150 28.51 -0.83 -4.57
N ASP A 151 27.56 -0.45 -3.71
CA ASP A 151 27.81 0.13 -2.38
C ASP A 151 28.76 1.34 -2.40
N SER A 152 28.75 2.10 -3.50
CA SER A 152 29.68 3.20 -3.77
C SER A 152 29.57 4.39 -2.79
N TYR A 153 28.49 4.49 -2.02
CA TYR A 153 28.23 5.64 -1.14
C TYR A 153 28.01 5.22 0.31
N PRO A 154 28.45 6.04 1.28
CA PRO A 154 27.92 5.95 2.63
C PRO A 154 26.43 6.24 2.61
N TRP A 155 25.64 5.41 3.30
CA TRP A 155 24.20 5.60 3.39
C TRP A 155 23.62 5.36 4.78
N ARG A 156 22.46 5.97 5.01
CA ARG A 156 21.65 5.82 6.22
C ARG A 156 20.16 5.79 5.88
N LEU A 157 19.40 5.06 6.69
CA LEU A 157 17.95 5.12 6.69
C LEU A 157 17.47 5.89 7.93
N SER A 158 16.70 6.95 7.71
CA SER A 158 16.02 7.72 8.73
C SER A 158 14.51 7.57 8.61
N PHE A 159 13.83 7.68 9.75
CA PHE A 159 12.37 7.66 9.81
C PHE A 159 11.85 9.00 10.31
N PHE A 160 10.98 9.63 9.53
CA PHE A 160 10.43 10.95 9.86
C PHE A 160 8.96 10.85 10.29
N ASN A 161 8.54 11.70 11.21
CA ASN A 161 7.15 11.86 11.58
C ASN A 161 6.84 13.36 11.64
N ALA A 162 5.87 13.81 10.84
CA ALA A 162 5.47 15.21 10.84
C ALA A 162 4.95 15.66 12.22
N TRP A 163 4.36 14.75 13.01
CA TRP A 163 3.86 15.07 14.35
C TRP A 163 4.97 15.24 15.39
N ASP A 164 6.16 14.70 15.15
CA ASP A 164 7.31 14.84 16.06
C ASP A 164 8.01 16.20 15.88
N GLN A 165 7.65 16.98 14.85
CA GLN A 165 8.10 18.37 14.67
C GLN A 165 7.29 19.37 15.51
N TRP A 166 6.14 18.94 16.02
CA TRP A 166 5.32 19.77 16.89
C TRP A 166 5.72 19.45 18.32
N ASN A 167 5.91 20.48 19.16
CA ASN A 167 6.05 20.34 20.62
C ASN A 167 4.72 19.89 21.25
N LEU A 168 4.11 18.84 20.72
CA LEU A 168 3.03 18.14 21.37
C LEU A 168 3.67 17.41 22.56
N PRO A 169 3.10 17.53 23.77
CA PRO A 169 3.54 16.70 24.87
C PRO A 169 3.33 15.26 24.42
N LEU A 170 4.41 14.62 23.99
CA LEU A 170 4.44 13.18 23.83
C LEU A 170 4.02 12.69 25.22
N ARG A 171 2.85 12.05 25.30
CA ARG A 171 2.59 11.11 26.39
C ARG A 171 3.61 9.99 26.21
N GLN A 172 4.87 10.28 26.52
CA GLN A 172 5.85 9.31 26.91
C GLN A 172 5.15 8.53 28.01
N SER A 173 4.90 7.28 27.68
CA SER A 173 4.54 6.24 28.61
C SER A 173 5.27 6.50 29.93
N VAL A 174 4.52 6.78 30.99
CA VAL A 174 5.00 6.89 32.38
C VAL A 174 5.74 5.61 32.82
N LYS A 175 5.77 4.55 32.00
CA LYS A 175 6.48 3.30 32.29
C LYS A 175 7.94 3.26 31.87
N ASP A 176 8.47 4.23 31.11
CA ASP A 176 9.87 4.21 30.68
C ASP A 176 10.79 5.07 31.57
N GLN A 177 10.31 5.52 32.74
CA GLN A 177 11.06 6.32 33.72
C GLN A 177 11.15 5.68 35.11
N VAL A 178 11.25 4.35 35.19
CA VAL A 178 11.73 3.65 36.40
C VAL A 178 12.73 2.58 36.03
#